data_AF-W6L7E8-F1
#
_entry.id   AF-W6L7E8-F1
#
_cell.length_a   1.000
_cell.length_b   1.000
_cell.length_c   1.000
_cell.angle_alpha   90.00
_cell.angle_beta   90.00
_cell.angle_gamma   90.00
#
_symmetry.space_group_name_H-M   'P 1'
#
loop_
_entity.id
_entity.type
_entity.pdbx_description
1 polymer ?
#
loop_
_entity_poly.entity_id
_entity_poly.type
_entity_poly.pdbx_seq_one_letter_code
_entity_poly.pdbx_strand_id
1 'polypeptide(L)'
;MACWQAVMAPTHLERFLAQSYKLSETTFYHYELRDPWVQGCLEDWAAMLDYVGEYLDPVLFDSLLLLVATHTVNFTRLGLARKEFNSFGALQFDKDVRALRSFFTSRAHEVSLRDAFAPLNLTSTLLLSDSPRDALEEAHNLALTAKEKINVLLLRVDFNKQDVLALHL
;
A
#
# COMPACT_ATOMS: atom_id res chain seq x y z
N MET A 1 8.05 22.14 -6.17
CA MET A 1 6.85 21.30 -5.97
C MET A 1 6.09 21.29 -7.29
N ALA A 2 5.95 20.14 -7.92
CA ALA A 2 5.30 20.03 -9.22
C ALA A 2 3.77 20.17 -9.08
N CYS A 3 3.13 20.91 -9.99
CA CYS A 3 1.68 21.21 -9.94
C CYS A 3 0.78 19.97 -9.83
N TRP A 4 1.22 18.79 -10.30
CA TRP A 4 0.45 17.54 -10.14
C TRP A 4 0.25 17.14 -8.67
N GLN A 5 1.15 17.54 -7.76
CA GLN A 5 1.07 17.19 -6.34
C GLN A 5 -0.08 17.92 -5.66
N ALA A 6 -0.52 19.07 -6.20
CA ALA A 6 -1.63 19.84 -5.63
C ALA A 6 -3.00 19.39 -6.14
N VAL A 7 -3.08 18.71 -7.30
CA VAL A 7 -4.35 18.40 -7.97
C VAL A 7 -4.81 16.96 -7.71
N MET A 8 -3.89 15.99 -7.68
CA MET A 8 -4.24 14.56 -7.52
C MET A 8 -3.99 14.03 -6.10
N ALA A 9 -3.05 14.63 -5.35
CA ALA A 9 -2.71 14.14 -4.02
C ALA A 9 -3.77 14.39 -2.92
N PRO A 10 -4.56 15.49 -2.91
CA PRO A 10 -5.41 15.79 -1.75
C PRO A 10 -6.52 14.75 -1.52
N THR A 11 -7.28 14.37 -2.56
CA THR A 11 -8.50 13.56 -2.40
C THR A 11 -8.20 12.10 -2.01
N HIS A 12 -7.22 11.47 -2.65
CA HIS A 12 -6.81 10.11 -2.30
C HIS A 12 -6.14 10.03 -0.94
N LEU A 13 -5.34 11.03 -0.61
CA LEU A 13 -4.59 11.05 0.65
C LEU A 13 -5.53 11.23 1.81
N GLU A 14 -6.44 12.19 1.69
CA GLU A 14 -7.40 12.48 2.73
C GLU A 14 -8.28 11.27 3.00
N ARG A 15 -8.74 10.55 1.96
CA ARG A 15 -9.50 9.30 2.12
C ARG A 15 -8.68 8.22 2.83
N PHE A 16 -7.47 7.93 2.36
CA PHE A 16 -6.60 6.95 2.99
C PHE A 16 -6.26 7.33 4.44
N LEU A 17 -5.92 8.60 4.69
CA LEU A 17 -5.59 9.12 6.02
C LEU A 17 -6.80 9.18 6.96
N ALA A 18 -8.02 9.35 6.45
CA ALA A 18 -9.24 9.32 7.24
C ALA A 18 -9.69 7.89 7.60
N GLN A 19 -9.39 6.90 6.75
CA GLN A 19 -9.77 5.51 6.99
C GLN A 19 -9.06 4.93 8.22
N SER A 20 -9.82 4.40 9.19
CA SER A 20 -9.26 3.59 10.27
C SER A 20 -8.93 2.19 9.78
N TYR A 21 -7.83 1.61 10.27
CA TYR A 21 -7.52 0.18 10.15
C TYR A 21 -7.59 -0.55 11.51
N LYS A 22 -8.17 0.08 12.54
CA LYS A 22 -8.65 -0.62 13.73
C LYS A 22 -10.10 -0.98 13.48
N LEU A 23 -10.31 -2.14 12.85
CA LEU A 23 -11.62 -2.54 12.35
C LEU A 23 -12.31 -3.50 13.30
N SER A 24 -13.62 -3.33 13.46
CA SER A 24 -14.46 -4.43 13.94
C SER A 24 -14.77 -5.37 12.78
N GLU A 25 -15.17 -6.60 13.08
CA GLU A 25 -15.65 -7.56 12.08
C GLU A 25 -16.79 -6.98 11.23
N THR A 26 -17.76 -6.31 11.86
CA THR A 26 -18.89 -5.66 11.15
C THR A 26 -18.43 -4.57 10.18
N THR A 27 -17.43 -3.77 10.58
CA THR A 27 -16.86 -2.72 9.72
C THR A 27 -16.08 -3.32 8.56
N PHE A 28 -15.33 -4.40 8.80
CA PHE A 28 -14.60 -5.11 7.77
C PHE A 28 -15.54 -5.66 6.69
N TYR A 29 -16.63 -6.35 7.07
CA TYR A 29 -17.63 -6.83 6.10
C TYR A 29 -18.35 -5.69 5.38
N HIS A 30 -18.62 -4.56 6.06
CA HIS A 30 -19.15 -3.39 5.37
C HIS A 30 -18.19 -2.88 4.28
N TYR A 31 -16.88 -2.89 4.54
CA TYR A 31 -15.87 -2.50 3.54
C TYR A 31 -15.76 -3.48 2.37
N GLU A 32 -16.10 -4.77 2.55
CA GLU A 32 -16.19 -5.71 1.43
C GLU A 32 -17.29 -5.35 0.43
N LEU A 33 -18.38 -4.76 0.91
CA LEU A 33 -19.49 -4.31 0.06
C LEU A 33 -19.24 -2.91 -0.49
N ARG A 34 -18.62 -2.04 0.31
CA ARG A 34 -18.37 -0.64 -0.03
C ARG A 34 -17.00 -0.23 0.47
N ASP A 35 -16.02 -0.41 -0.40
CA ASP A 35 -14.65 -0.03 -0.14
C ASP A 35 -14.52 1.49 0.11
N PRO A 36 -13.85 1.92 1.20
CA PRO A 36 -13.76 3.32 1.56
C PRO A 36 -12.64 4.10 0.82
N TRP A 37 -11.73 3.42 0.11
CA TRP A 37 -10.53 4.07 -0.41
C TRP A 37 -10.01 3.50 -1.73
N VAL A 38 -9.55 2.24 -1.75
CA VAL A 38 -8.78 1.71 -2.87
C VAL A 38 -9.57 1.75 -4.18
N GLN A 39 -10.87 1.46 -4.18
CA GLN A 39 -11.67 1.46 -5.40
C GLN A 39 -11.77 2.87 -6.01
N GLY A 40 -12.09 3.87 -5.19
CA GLY A 40 -12.10 5.27 -5.65
C GLY A 40 -10.70 5.76 -6.06
N CYS A 41 -9.64 5.25 -5.42
CA CYS A 41 -8.25 5.50 -5.84
C CYS A 41 -7.98 4.96 -7.24
N LEU A 42 -8.41 3.72 -7.51
CA LEU A 42 -8.25 3.07 -8.80
C LEU A 42 -9.07 3.74 -9.91
N GLU A 43 -10.30 4.19 -9.61
CA GLU A 43 -11.15 4.91 -10.56
C GLU A 43 -10.51 6.22 -11.04
N ASP A 44 -9.97 7.02 -10.11
CA ASP A 44 -9.33 8.30 -10.46
C ASP A 44 -8.00 8.06 -11.21
N TRP A 45 -7.21 7.04 -10.81
CA TRP A 45 -6.03 6.64 -11.57
C TRP A 45 -6.38 6.12 -12.95
N ALA A 46 -7.46 5.35 -13.08
CA ALA A 46 -7.95 4.84 -14.36
C ALA A 46 -8.26 6.00 -15.30
N ALA A 47 -9.07 6.95 -14.84
CA ALA A 47 -9.45 8.13 -15.62
C ALA A 47 -8.23 8.94 -16.07
N MET A 48 -7.24 9.16 -15.18
CA MET A 48 -6.01 9.88 -15.53
C MET A 48 -5.18 9.13 -16.57
N LEU A 49 -4.91 7.85 -16.32
CA LEU A 49 -4.07 7.03 -17.19
C LEU A 49 -4.72 6.76 -18.54
N ASP A 50 -6.05 6.59 -18.60
CA ASP A 50 -6.77 6.41 -19.85
C ASP A 50 -6.73 7.69 -20.68
N TYR A 51 -6.98 8.86 -20.06
CA TYR A 51 -6.90 10.14 -20.76
C TYR A 51 -5.50 10.44 -21.31
N VAL A 52 -4.46 10.25 -20.49
CA VAL A 52 -3.08 10.54 -20.93
C VAL A 52 -2.56 9.47 -21.89
N GLY A 53 -2.98 8.21 -21.71
CA GLY A 53 -2.56 7.08 -22.52
C GLY A 53 -2.94 7.18 -23.99
N GLU A 54 -4.01 7.90 -24.34
CA GLU A 54 -4.38 8.17 -25.73
C GLU A 54 -3.32 8.96 -26.52
N TYR A 55 -2.43 9.68 -25.83
CA TYR A 55 -1.44 10.57 -26.44
C TYR A 55 0.01 10.08 -26.30
N LEU A 56 0.23 8.92 -25.67
CA LEU A 56 1.56 8.38 -25.42
C LEU A 56 1.79 7.09 -26.23
N ASP A 57 3.01 6.89 -26.70
CA ASP A 57 3.42 5.57 -27.17
C ASP A 57 3.57 4.59 -25.97
N PRO A 58 3.58 3.27 -26.21
CA PRO A 58 3.62 2.28 -25.14
C PRO A 58 4.84 2.40 -24.19
N VAL A 59 6.00 2.84 -24.69
CA VAL A 59 7.22 2.95 -23.89
C VAL A 59 7.12 4.15 -22.95
N LEU A 60 6.63 5.29 -23.46
CA LEU A 60 6.36 6.47 -22.64
C LEU A 60 5.23 6.20 -21.64
N PHE A 61 4.20 5.46 -22.04
CA PHE A 61 3.11 5.06 -21.14
C PHE A 61 3.62 4.18 -20.00
N ASP A 62 4.40 3.15 -20.29
CA ASP A 62 4.98 2.27 -19.26
C ASP A 62 5.90 3.04 -18.29
N SER A 63 6.64 4.03 -18.80
CA SER A 63 7.45 4.93 -17.97
C SER A 63 6.61 5.79 -17.03
N LEU A 64 5.50 6.34 -17.53
CA LEU A 64 4.51 7.08 -16.72
C LEU A 64 3.87 6.15 -15.68
N LEU A 65 3.47 4.94 -16.08
CA LEU A 65 2.83 3.95 -15.23
C LEU A 65 3.74 3.56 -14.05
N LEU A 66 5.02 3.33 -14.30
CA LEU A 66 6.02 3.07 -13.26
C LEU A 66 6.12 4.25 -12.29
N LEU A 67 6.19 5.48 -12.81
CA LEU A 67 6.27 6.69 -11.97
C LEU A 67 5.03 6.82 -11.06
N VAL A 68 3.83 6.60 -11.61
CA VAL A 68 2.57 6.68 -10.87
C VAL A 68 2.46 5.56 -9.84
N ALA A 69 2.84 4.34 -10.20
CA ALA A 69 2.87 3.20 -9.28
C ALA A 69 3.82 3.45 -8.10
N THR A 70 5.05 3.88 -8.38
CA THR A 70 6.05 4.23 -7.36
C THR A 70 5.57 5.38 -6.48
N HIS A 71 4.92 6.40 -7.06
CA HIS A 71 4.34 7.49 -6.29
C HIS A 71 3.26 6.98 -5.33
N THR A 72 2.32 6.18 -5.82
CA THR A 72 1.22 5.58 -5.05
C THR A 72 1.74 4.71 -3.91
N VAL A 73 2.77 3.90 -4.17
CA VAL A 73 3.46 3.08 -3.17
C VAL A 73 4.06 3.94 -2.06
N ASN A 74 4.91 4.89 -2.43
CA ASN A 74 5.63 5.73 -1.45
C ASN A 74 4.67 6.55 -0.62
N PHE A 75 3.63 7.07 -1.25
CA PHE A 75 2.57 7.80 -0.61
C PHE A 75 1.81 6.96 0.43
N THR A 76 1.39 5.75 0.04
CA THR A 76 0.67 4.85 0.94
C THR A 76 1.54 4.53 2.15
N ARG A 77 2.83 4.25 1.92
CA ARG A 77 3.82 4.02 2.99
C ARG A 77 3.97 5.20 3.95
N LEU A 78 4.00 6.43 3.45
CA LEU A 78 4.06 7.63 4.30
C LEU A 78 2.79 7.77 5.15
N GLY A 79 1.62 7.47 4.60
CA GLY A 79 0.37 7.49 5.34
C GLY A 79 0.27 6.39 6.41
N LEU A 80 0.83 5.20 6.16
CA LEU A 80 0.83 4.07 7.10
C LEU A 80 1.51 4.41 8.43
N ALA A 81 2.56 5.22 8.42
CA ALA A 81 3.27 5.61 9.64
C ALA A 81 2.38 6.35 10.68
N ARG A 82 1.17 6.78 10.28
CA ARG A 82 0.19 7.46 11.12
C ARG A 82 -1.00 6.58 11.50
N LYS A 83 -0.92 5.27 11.21
CA LYS A 83 -2.02 4.32 11.37
C LYS A 83 -1.72 3.31 12.47
N GLU A 84 -2.78 2.66 12.89
CA GLU A 84 -2.77 1.53 13.80
C GLU A 84 -3.59 0.41 13.17
N PHE A 85 -3.15 -0.83 13.34
CA PHE A 85 -3.73 -2.02 12.73
C PHE A 85 -4.08 -3.06 13.78
N ASN A 86 -5.25 -3.67 13.65
CA ASN A 86 -5.53 -4.99 14.20
C ASN A 86 -5.60 -6.02 13.05
N SER A 87 -5.87 -7.29 13.35
CA SER A 87 -5.89 -8.36 12.33
C SER A 87 -6.85 -8.08 11.17
N PHE A 88 -8.06 -7.57 11.45
CA PHE A 88 -9.00 -7.17 10.39
C PHE A 88 -8.48 -6.00 9.55
N GLY A 89 -7.82 -5.02 10.18
CA GLY A 89 -7.13 -3.95 9.49
C GLY A 89 -6.04 -4.44 8.56
N ALA A 90 -5.20 -5.37 9.04
CA ALA A 90 -4.15 -5.97 8.22
C ALA A 90 -4.73 -6.70 7.00
N LEU A 91 -5.81 -7.46 7.18
CA LEU A 91 -6.54 -8.11 6.07
C LEU A 91 -7.11 -7.10 5.08
N GLN A 92 -7.68 -5.99 5.56
CA GLN A 92 -8.19 -4.93 4.68
C GLN A 92 -7.04 -4.31 3.88
N PHE A 93 -5.94 -3.96 4.53
CA PHE A 93 -4.79 -3.37 3.86
C PHE A 93 -4.18 -4.31 2.82
N ASP A 94 -4.11 -5.60 3.11
CA ASP A 94 -3.67 -6.59 2.14
C ASP A 94 -4.56 -6.67 0.90
N LYS A 95 -5.89 -6.54 1.07
CA LYS A 95 -6.81 -6.41 -0.07
C LYS A 95 -6.52 -5.15 -0.88
N ASP A 96 -6.30 -4.02 -0.21
CA ASP A 96 -5.98 -2.75 -0.86
C ASP A 96 -4.68 -2.87 -1.68
N VAL A 97 -3.61 -3.43 -1.10
CA VAL A 97 -2.33 -3.66 -1.79
C VAL A 97 -2.49 -4.58 -2.99
N ARG A 98 -3.26 -5.66 -2.86
CA ARG A 98 -3.54 -6.59 -3.98
C ARG A 98 -4.31 -5.89 -5.10
N ALA A 99 -5.31 -5.07 -4.77
CA ALA A 99 -6.08 -4.31 -5.75
C ALA A 99 -5.20 -3.31 -6.51
N LEU A 100 -4.39 -2.51 -5.79
CA LEU A 100 -3.42 -1.59 -6.40
C LEU A 100 -2.47 -2.34 -7.34
N ARG A 101 -1.82 -3.39 -6.85
CA ARG A 101 -0.86 -4.17 -7.64
C ARG A 101 -1.50 -4.75 -8.90
N SER A 102 -2.69 -5.33 -8.77
CA SER A 102 -3.43 -5.93 -9.89
C SER A 102 -3.77 -4.89 -10.94
N PHE A 103 -4.29 -3.73 -10.53
CA PHE A 103 -4.63 -2.63 -11.44
C PHE A 103 -3.42 -2.16 -12.24
N PHE A 104 -2.34 -1.78 -11.56
CA PHE A 104 -1.16 -1.24 -12.23
C PHE A 104 -0.49 -2.29 -13.12
N THR A 105 -0.34 -3.53 -12.64
CA THR A 105 0.29 -4.60 -13.44
C THR A 105 -0.53 -4.95 -14.68
N SER A 106 -1.87 -4.89 -14.60
CA SER A 106 -2.73 -5.17 -15.77
C SER A 106 -2.66 -4.12 -16.88
N ARG A 107 -2.14 -2.93 -16.58
CA ARG A 107 -1.99 -1.82 -17.55
C ARG A 107 -0.60 -1.73 -18.16
N ALA A 108 0.39 -2.44 -17.62
CA ALA A 108 1.74 -2.43 -18.15
C ALA A 108 1.81 -3.21 -19.47
N HIS A 109 2.53 -2.69 -20.46
CA HIS A 109 2.77 -3.40 -21.71
C HIS A 109 3.95 -4.37 -21.57
N GLU A 110 5.10 -3.85 -21.15
CA GLU A 110 6.36 -4.59 -21.03
C GLU A 110 7.06 -4.35 -19.68
N VAL A 111 6.85 -3.19 -19.04
CA VAL A 111 7.52 -2.86 -17.78
C VAL A 111 7.07 -3.75 -16.63
N SER A 112 8.03 -4.33 -15.91
CA SER A 112 7.75 -5.03 -14.65
C SER A 112 7.57 -4.02 -13.53
N LEU A 113 6.40 -4.05 -12.88
CA LEU A 113 6.10 -3.23 -11.70
C LEU A 113 6.36 -3.96 -10.38
N ARG A 114 6.94 -5.17 -10.42
CA ARG A 114 7.18 -6.01 -9.23
C ARG A 114 7.98 -5.27 -8.16
N ASP A 115 9.09 -4.67 -8.56
CA ASP A 115 10.02 -4.02 -7.62
C ASP A 115 9.42 -2.73 -7.05
N ALA A 116 8.61 -2.01 -7.83
CA ALA A 116 7.90 -0.83 -7.35
C ALA A 116 6.93 -1.19 -6.20
N PHE A 117 6.25 -2.33 -6.27
CA PHE A 117 5.31 -2.78 -5.24
C PHE A 117 5.93 -3.61 -4.12
N ALA A 118 7.18 -4.07 -4.26
CA ALA A 118 7.84 -4.93 -3.30
C ALA A 118 7.77 -4.39 -1.85
N PRO A 119 7.95 -3.08 -1.58
CA PRO A 119 7.86 -2.58 -0.22
C PRO A 119 6.45 -2.60 0.37
N LEU A 120 5.38 -2.37 -0.43
CA LEU A 120 4.00 -2.50 0.06
C LEU A 120 3.62 -3.96 0.28
N ASN A 121 4.06 -4.85 -0.61
CA ASN A 121 3.84 -6.29 -0.45
C ASN A 121 4.46 -6.78 0.86
N LEU A 122 5.73 -6.44 1.12
CA LEU A 122 6.39 -6.79 2.38
C LEU A 122 5.71 -6.14 3.59
N THR A 123 5.29 -4.88 3.47
CA THR A 123 4.51 -4.22 4.54
C THR A 123 3.23 -4.99 4.86
N SER A 124 2.50 -5.45 3.84
CA SER A 124 1.30 -6.28 3.99
C SER A 124 1.61 -7.61 4.69
N THR A 125 2.64 -8.33 4.22
CA THR A 125 3.07 -9.60 4.81
C THR A 125 3.39 -9.46 6.31
N LEU A 126 4.14 -8.42 6.69
CA LEU A 126 4.49 -8.16 8.09
C LEU A 126 3.28 -7.79 8.94
N LEU A 127 2.34 -7.02 8.37
CA LEU A 127 1.09 -6.70 9.06
C LEU A 127 0.18 -7.92 9.20
N LEU A 128 0.29 -8.92 8.33
CA LEU A 128 -0.49 -10.16 8.38
C LEU A 128 0.12 -11.24 9.28
N SER A 129 1.34 -11.07 9.78
CA SER A 129 1.96 -12.03 10.69
C SER A 129 1.06 -12.31 11.90
N ASP A 130 0.94 -13.58 12.31
CA ASP A 130 0.16 -13.97 13.49
C ASP A 130 0.87 -13.53 14.78
N SER A 131 2.19 -13.55 14.77
CA SER A 131 3.05 -13.11 15.86
C SER A 131 4.27 -12.31 15.36
N PRO A 132 4.92 -11.51 16.22
CA PRO A 132 6.15 -10.81 15.85
C PRO A 132 7.27 -11.73 15.34
N ARG A 133 7.33 -12.99 15.79
CA ARG A 133 8.39 -13.93 15.42
C ARG A 133 8.26 -14.42 13.97
N ASP A 134 7.04 -14.51 13.46
CA ASP A 134 6.80 -14.96 12.08
C ASP A 134 7.40 -13.98 11.05
N ALA A 135 7.56 -12.71 11.44
CA ALA A 135 8.25 -11.71 10.63
C ALA A 135 9.73 -12.03 10.35
N LEU A 136 10.36 -12.94 11.10
CA LEU A 136 11.74 -13.39 10.86
C LEU A 136 11.89 -14.13 9.53
N GLU A 137 10.81 -14.71 9.00
CA GLU A 137 10.81 -15.34 7.66
C GLU A 137 11.17 -14.32 6.57
N GLU A 138 10.86 -13.04 6.80
CA GLU A 138 11.13 -11.93 5.89
C GLU A 138 12.41 -11.14 6.26
N ALA A 139 13.24 -11.64 7.19
CA ALA A 139 14.46 -10.95 7.63
C ALA A 139 15.44 -10.65 6.47
N HIS A 140 15.54 -11.55 5.49
CA HIS A 140 16.43 -11.37 4.34
C HIS A 140 15.81 -10.57 3.18
N ASN A 141 14.53 -10.21 3.28
CA ASN A 141 13.86 -9.42 2.25
C ASN A 141 14.34 -7.96 2.30
N LEU A 142 14.94 -7.48 1.21
CA LEU A 142 15.58 -6.16 1.10
C LEU A 142 14.61 -5.05 0.67
N ALA A 143 13.32 -5.36 0.46
CA ALA A 143 12.33 -4.36 0.06
C ALA A 143 12.06 -3.30 1.15
N LEU A 144 12.39 -3.62 2.41
CA LEU A 144 12.38 -2.72 3.55
C LEU A 144 13.68 -2.90 4.35
N THR A 145 14.19 -1.82 4.93
CA THR A 145 15.27 -1.87 5.92
C THR A 145 14.79 -2.52 7.22
N ALA A 146 15.71 -3.09 8.01
CA ALA A 146 15.41 -3.64 9.34
C ALA A 146 14.57 -2.69 10.21
N LYS A 147 14.95 -1.40 10.23
CA LYS A 147 14.24 -0.36 10.97
C LYS A 147 12.81 -0.15 10.45
N GLU A 148 12.61 -0.17 9.14
CA GLU A 148 11.27 -0.05 8.55
C GLU A 148 10.40 -1.26 8.88
N LYS A 149 10.95 -2.48 8.84
CA LYS A 149 10.22 -3.69 9.24
C LYS A 149 9.76 -3.60 10.69
N ILE A 150 10.65 -3.21 11.60
CA ILE A 150 10.32 -2.98 13.01
C ILE A 150 9.21 -1.92 13.15
N ASN A 151 9.33 -0.79 12.44
CA ASN A 151 8.31 0.26 12.48
C ASN A 151 6.94 -0.24 12.00
N VAL A 152 6.90 -1.07 10.95
CA VAL A 152 5.65 -1.68 10.45
C VAL A 152 5.03 -2.60 11.50
N LEU A 153 5.82 -3.48 12.11
CA LEU A 153 5.33 -4.39 13.15
C LEU A 153 4.79 -3.64 14.38
N LEU A 154 5.39 -2.48 14.71
CA LEU A 154 4.90 -1.62 15.78
C LEU A 154 3.56 -0.94 15.49
N LEU A 155 3.07 -0.97 14.24
CA LEU A 155 1.73 -0.48 13.91
C LEU A 155 0.63 -1.46 14.33
N ARG A 156 0.96 -2.74 14.61
CA ARG A 156 0.02 -3.74 15.11
C ARG A 156 -0.25 -3.51 16.60
N VAL A 157 -1.50 -3.13 16.92
CA VAL A 157 -1.91 -2.77 18.29
C VAL A 157 -1.94 -3.96 19.25
N ASP A 158 -2.02 -5.16 18.69
CA ASP A 158 -2.07 -6.43 19.39
C ASP A 158 -0.69 -7.08 19.60
N PHE A 159 0.36 -6.51 19.01
CA PHE A 159 1.73 -6.96 19.23
C PHE A 159 2.35 -6.32 20.47
N ASN A 160 3.05 -7.13 21.27
CA ASN A 160 3.84 -6.60 22.38
C ASN A 160 5.06 -5.85 21.84
N LYS A 161 5.17 -4.56 22.18
CA LYS A 161 6.25 -3.68 21.75
C LYS A 161 7.64 -4.19 22.12
N GLN A 162 7.83 -4.80 23.30
CA GLN A 162 9.13 -5.30 23.74
C GLN A 162 9.56 -6.50 22.89
N ASP A 163 8.62 -7.40 22.58
CA ASP A 163 8.89 -8.57 21.74
C ASP A 163 9.28 -8.15 20.32
N VAL A 164 8.59 -7.16 19.74
CA VAL A 164 8.92 -6.61 18.42
C VAL A 164 10.32 -5.97 18.42
N LEU A 165 10.65 -5.16 19.42
CA LEU A 165 11.96 -4.49 19.50
C LEU A 165 13.13 -5.45 19.76
N ALA A 166 12.86 -6.64 20.29
CA ALA A 166 13.85 -7.67 20.52
C ALA A 166 14.18 -8.50 19.26
N LEU A 167 13.45 -8.32 18.16
CA LEU A 167 13.70 -9.03 16.91
C LEU A 167 14.98 -8.55 16.21
N HIS A 168 15.62 -9.46 15.50
CA HIS A 168 16.77 -9.20 14.64
C HIS A 168 16.35 -9.39 13.16
N LEU A 169 15.95 -8.28 12.51
CA LEU A 169 15.39 -8.20 11.15
C LEU A 169 16.29 -7.49 10.14
#